data_AF-A0A6F9E6A0-F1
#
_entry.id   AF-A0A6F9E6A0-F1
#
_cell.length_a   1.000
_cell.length_b   1.000
_cell.length_c   1.000
_cell.angle_alpha   90.00
_cell.angle_beta   90.00
_cell.angle_gamma   90.00
#
_symmetry.space_group_name_H-M   'P 1'
#
loop_
_entity.id
_entity.type
_entity.pdbx_description
1 polymer ?
#
loop_
_entity_poly.entity_id
_entity_poly.type
_entity_poly.pdbx_seq_one_letter_code
_entity_poly.pdbx_strand_id
1 'polypeptide(L)'
;MGRDGFIMMEALLATLCTVLLIGTAGAYTLALLAEYRDAQQWAIARNLALEARERRVATGVAVGEVVQRPGVQYLVAWEGAQRWNEVPVARLKVRWHGIRGDRELSFIEPAPERRIPRE
;
A
#
# COMPACT_ATOMS: atom_id res chain seq x y z
N MET A 1 49.91 29.14 -14.62
CA MET A 1 48.46 29.40 -14.78
C MET A 1 48.17 30.79 -14.24
N GLY A 2 47.62 31.68 -15.06
CA GLY A 2 47.26 33.04 -14.65
C GLY A 2 45.93 33.11 -13.90
N ARG A 3 45.65 34.26 -13.28
CA ARG A 3 44.44 34.55 -12.48
C ARG A 3 43.12 34.17 -13.19
N ASP A 4 43.05 34.35 -14.50
CA ASP A 4 41.85 34.03 -15.30
C ASP A 4 41.60 32.52 -15.44
N GLY A 5 42.67 31.71 -15.50
CA GLY A 5 42.55 30.26 -15.52
C GLY A 5 42.06 29.68 -14.19
N PHE A 6 42.42 30.33 -13.08
CA PHE A 6 41.94 29.96 -11.75
C PHE A 6 40.45 30.30 -11.58
N ILE A 7 40.03 31.52 -11.97
CA ILE A 7 38.62 31.94 -11.92
C ILE A 7 37.73 31.04 -12.80
N MET A 8 38.20 30.66 -13.99
CA MET A 8 37.47 29.76 -14.88
C MET A 8 37.31 28.35 -14.26
N MET A 9 38.34 27.85 -13.57
CA MET A 9 38.28 26.56 -12.89
C MET A 9 37.33 26.56 -11.68
N GLU A 10 37.31 27.65 -10.91
CA GLU A 10 36.34 27.83 -9.81
C GLU A 10 34.90 27.93 -10.33
N ALA A 11 34.68 28.65 -11.43
CA ALA A 11 33.37 28.76 -12.06
C ALA A 11 32.85 27.40 -12.57
N LEU A 12 33.74 26.59 -13.17
CA LEU A 12 33.40 25.24 -13.61
C LEU A 12 33.06 24.32 -12.43
N LEU A 13 33.84 24.38 -11.34
CA LEU A 13 33.58 23.61 -10.13
C LEU A 13 32.25 24.01 -9.47
N ALA A 14 31.99 25.32 -9.33
CA ALA A 14 30.73 25.81 -8.78
C ALA A 14 29.51 25.37 -9.62
N THR A 15 29.64 25.41 -10.94
CA THR A 15 28.60 24.93 -11.86
C THR A 15 28.37 23.44 -11.70
N LEU A 16 29.44 22.63 -11.65
CA LEU A 16 29.35 21.19 -11.42
C LEU A 16 28.67 20.87 -10.08
N CYS A 17 29.08 21.52 -9.00
CA CYS A 17 28.45 21.37 -7.68
C CYS A 17 26.96 21.73 -7.71
N THR A 18 26.59 22.80 -8.41
CA THR A 18 25.19 23.23 -8.52
C THR A 18 24.36 22.19 -9.26
N VAL A 19 24.86 21.64 -10.37
CA VAL A 19 24.18 20.57 -11.12
C VAL A 19 24.00 19.31 -10.27
N LEU A 20 25.03 18.92 -9.51
CA LEU A 20 24.96 17.77 -8.59
C LEU A 20 23.93 18.02 -7.46
N LEU A 21 23.90 19.21 -6.88
CA LEU A 21 22.92 19.57 -5.85
C LEU A 21 21.49 19.55 -6.39
N ILE A 22 21.24 20.08 -7.58
CA ILE A 22 19.92 20.01 -8.23
C ILE A 22 19.54 18.57 -8.54
N GLY A 23 20.48 17.76 -9.05
CA GLY A 23 20.24 16.34 -9.35
C GLY A 23 19.88 15.53 -8.10
N THR A 24 20.60 15.73 -7.00
CA THR A 24 20.31 15.07 -5.72
C THR A 24 18.99 15.53 -5.11
N ALA A 25 18.65 16.82 -5.18
CA ALA A 25 17.36 17.34 -4.75
C ALA A 25 16.20 16.76 -5.60
N GLY A 26 16.40 16.63 -6.91
CA GLY A 26 15.44 15.98 -7.82
C GLY A 26 15.25 14.50 -7.49
N ALA A 27 16.33 13.76 -7.24
CA ALA A 27 16.24 12.35 -6.83
C ALA A 27 15.51 12.19 -5.48
N TYR A 28 15.79 13.07 -4.51
CA TYR A 28 15.15 13.06 -3.20
C TYR A 28 13.65 13.35 -3.28
N THR A 29 13.23 14.32 -4.09
CA THR A 29 11.81 14.63 -4.29
C THR A 29 11.05 13.49 -4.96
N LEU A 30 11.65 12.83 -5.95
CA LEU A 30 11.05 11.64 -6.57
C LEU A 30 10.91 10.47 -5.58
N ALA A 31 11.90 10.24 -4.72
CA ALA A 31 11.83 9.23 -3.68
C ALA A 31 10.69 9.51 -2.69
N LEU A 32 10.55 10.76 -2.23
CA LEU A 32 9.45 11.17 -1.35
C LEU A 32 8.08 10.99 -2.02
N LEU A 33 7.94 11.32 -3.30
CA LEU A 33 6.69 11.12 -4.04
C LEU A 33 6.33 9.63 -4.16
N ALA A 34 7.32 8.77 -4.38
CA ALA A 34 7.12 7.32 -4.43
C ALA A 34 6.67 6.78 -3.06
N GLU A 35 7.28 7.24 -1.97
CA GLU A 35 6.87 6.86 -0.61
C GLU A 35 5.48 7.37 -0.24
N TYR A 36 5.15 8.60 -0.64
CA TYR A 36 3.83 9.17 -0.41
C TYR A 36 2.75 8.38 -1.17
N ARG A 37 3.03 8.02 -2.43
CA ARG A 37 2.13 7.20 -3.24
C ARG A 37 1.94 5.79 -2.63
N ASP A 38 3.01 5.17 -2.15
CA ASP A 38 2.94 3.89 -1.43
C ASP A 38 2.04 3.97 -0.19
N ALA A 39 2.22 5.01 0.63
CA ALA A 39 1.39 5.24 1.80
C ALA A 39 -0.09 5.48 1.45
N GLN A 40 -0.37 6.22 0.38
CA GLN A 40 -1.74 6.43 -0.11
C GLN A 40 -2.39 5.13 -0.59
N GLN A 41 -1.67 4.30 -1.34
CA GLN A 41 -2.19 3.03 -1.84
C GLN A 41 -2.51 2.06 -0.68
N TRP A 42 -1.67 2.03 0.36
CA TRP A 42 -1.97 1.29 1.58
C TRP A 42 -3.23 1.81 2.30
N ALA A 43 -3.38 3.13 2.44
CA ALA A 43 -4.54 3.72 3.10
C ALA A 43 -5.85 3.38 2.35
N ILE A 44 -5.84 3.42 1.02
CA ILE A 44 -6.99 3.03 0.18
C ILE A 44 -7.32 1.55 0.39
N ALA A 45 -6.31 0.66 0.35
CA ALA A 45 -6.50 -0.77 0.58
C ALA A 45 -7.14 -1.06 1.94
N ARG A 46 -6.65 -0.40 2.99
CA ARG A 46 -7.17 -0.52 4.35
C ARG A 46 -8.62 -0.07 4.44
N ASN A 47 -8.97 1.08 3.86
CA ASN A 47 -10.33 1.62 3.93
C ASN A 47 -11.32 0.73 3.16
N LEU A 48 -10.95 0.23 1.98
CA LEU A 48 -11.78 -0.72 1.23
C LEU A 48 -12.05 -2.01 2.02
N ALA A 49 -11.04 -2.50 2.76
CA ALA A 49 -11.23 -3.67 3.61
C ALA A 49 -12.14 -3.39 4.81
N LEU A 50 -12.03 -2.20 5.42
CA LEU A 50 -12.95 -1.78 6.48
C LEU A 50 -14.39 -1.67 5.95
N GLU A 51 -14.59 -1.07 4.78
CA GLU A 51 -15.91 -1.02 4.15
C GLU A 51 -16.46 -2.43 3.83
N ALA A 52 -15.63 -3.32 3.30
CA ALA A 52 -16.03 -4.70 3.03
C ALA A 52 -16.44 -5.44 4.32
N ARG A 53 -15.73 -5.18 5.42
CA ARG A 53 -16.07 -5.68 6.75
C ARG A 53 -17.40 -5.11 7.25
N GLU A 54 -17.59 -3.80 7.19
CA GLU A 54 -18.83 -3.14 7.63
C GLU A 54 -20.04 -3.63 6.84
N ARG A 55 -19.92 -3.77 5.51
CA ARG A 55 -20.96 -4.36 4.66
C ARG A 55 -21.26 -5.79 5.06
N ARG A 56 -20.25 -6.61 5.38
CA ARG A 56 -20.46 -7.98 5.88
C ARG A 56 -21.18 -7.99 7.22
N VAL A 57 -20.83 -7.11 8.17
CA VAL A 57 -21.52 -7.01 9.47
C VAL A 57 -22.98 -6.62 9.27
N ALA A 58 -23.26 -5.68 8.37
CA ALA A 58 -24.61 -5.20 8.09
C ALA A 58 -25.47 -6.23 7.33
N THR A 59 -24.89 -6.97 6.39
CA THR A 59 -25.65 -7.85 5.47
C THR A 59 -25.55 -9.34 5.80
N GLY A 60 -24.58 -9.75 6.62
CA GLY A 60 -24.22 -11.15 6.84
C GLY A 60 -23.52 -11.82 5.64
N VAL A 61 -23.33 -11.12 4.51
CA VAL A 61 -22.77 -11.71 3.29
C VAL A 61 -21.27 -11.41 3.20
N ALA A 62 -20.45 -12.45 3.06
CA ALA A 62 -19.03 -12.32 2.80
C ALA A 62 -18.78 -12.01 1.32
N VAL A 63 -18.90 -10.74 0.92
CA VAL A 63 -18.52 -10.28 -0.42
C VAL A 63 -17.01 -10.00 -0.41
N GLY A 64 -16.23 -10.87 -1.04
CA GLY A 64 -14.79 -10.68 -1.24
C GLY A 64 -14.54 -10.20 -2.65
N GLU A 65 -14.27 -8.90 -2.82
CA GLU A 65 -13.79 -8.39 -4.10
C GLU A 65 -12.28 -8.49 -4.13
N VAL A 66 -11.77 -9.36 -5.02
CA VAL A 66 -10.36 -9.37 -5.39
C VAL A 66 -10.11 -8.14 -6.29
N VAL A 67 -9.78 -7.02 -5.69
CA VAL A 67 -9.46 -5.78 -6.41
C VAL A 67 -8.00 -5.82 -6.87
N GLN A 68 -7.75 -6.38 -8.05
CA GLN A 68 -6.47 -6.24 -8.75
C GLN A 68 -6.58 -5.07 -9.73
N ARG A 69 -5.94 -3.93 -9.44
CA ARG A 69 -5.88 -2.78 -10.36
C ARG A 69 -4.48 -2.70 -10.99
N PRO A 70 -4.36 -2.33 -12.28
CA PRO A 70 -3.06 -2.09 -12.90
C PRO A 70 -2.27 -1.05 -12.09
N GLY A 71 -1.06 -1.41 -11.65
CA GLY A 71 -0.21 -0.54 -10.83
C GLY A 71 -0.57 -0.45 -9.34
N VAL A 72 -1.40 -1.37 -8.83
CA VAL A 72 -1.80 -1.47 -7.42
C VAL A 72 -1.75 -2.93 -6.97
N GLN A 73 -0.85 -3.27 -6.05
CA GLN A 73 -0.63 -4.64 -5.55
C GLN A 73 -1.18 -4.83 -4.13
N TYR A 74 -2.50 -4.86 -3.97
CA TYR A 74 -3.09 -5.45 -2.76
C TYR A 74 -4.15 -6.49 -3.11
N LEU A 75 -4.24 -7.52 -2.27
CA LEU A 75 -5.27 -8.55 -2.32
C LEU A 75 -6.19 -8.36 -1.11
N VAL A 76 -7.48 -8.12 -1.35
CA VAL A 76 -8.53 -8.20 -0.33
C VAL A 76 -9.30 -9.48 -0.58
N ALA A 77 -9.22 -10.43 0.36
CA ALA A 77 -9.92 -11.71 0.22
C ALA A 77 -10.54 -12.14 1.55
N TRP A 78 -11.75 -12.69 1.48
CA TRP A 78 -12.32 -13.48 2.57
C TRP A 78 -11.87 -14.93 2.42
N GLU A 79 -11.14 -15.44 3.39
CA GLU A 79 -10.87 -16.87 3.52
C GLU A 79 -12.06 -17.51 4.27
N GLY A 80 -12.79 -18.40 3.59
CA GLY A 80 -13.97 -19.08 4.12
C GLY A 80 -13.64 -20.31 4.96
N ALA A 81 -14.41 -20.47 6.05
CA ALA A 81 -14.55 -21.69 6.87
C ALA A 81 -13.28 -22.19 7.58
N GLN A 82 -12.61 -21.32 8.34
CA GLN A 82 -11.74 -21.79 9.43
C GLN A 82 -12.58 -21.96 10.70
N ARG A 83 -12.39 -23.07 11.42
CA ARG A 83 -12.94 -23.24 12.78
C ARG A 83 -11.91 -22.70 13.75
N TRP A 84 -12.25 -21.65 14.49
CA TRP A 84 -11.46 -21.16 15.62
C TRP A 84 -12.23 -21.46 16.89
N ASN A 85 -11.70 -22.34 17.76
CA ASN A 85 -12.38 -22.79 18.97
C ASN A 85 -13.85 -23.20 18.72
N GLU A 86 -14.07 -24.09 17.75
CA GLU A 86 -15.39 -24.65 17.37
C GLU A 86 -16.39 -23.68 16.73
N VAL A 87 -16.09 -22.38 16.70
CA VAL A 87 -16.90 -21.37 16.01
C VAL A 87 -16.43 -21.24 14.56
N PRO A 88 -17.34 -21.34 13.57
CA PRO A 88 -16.97 -21.06 12.19
C PRO A 88 -16.68 -19.56 12.06
N VAL A 89 -15.51 -19.21 11.52
CA VAL A 89 -15.09 -17.83 11.28
C VAL A 89 -14.72 -17.66 9.80
N ALA A 90 -14.85 -16.44 9.30
CA ALA A 90 -14.28 -16.06 8.01
C ALA A 90 -13.35 -14.86 8.20
N ARG A 91 -12.16 -14.96 7.60
CA ARG A 91 -11.05 -14.03 7.80
C ARG A 91 -10.94 -13.08 6.62
N LEU A 92 -10.96 -11.78 6.86
CA LEU A 92 -10.60 -10.79 5.84
C LEU A 92 -9.11 -10.55 5.91
N LYS A 93 -8.42 -10.68 4.80
CA LYS A 93 -6.98 -10.43 4.73
C LYS A 93 -6.68 -9.38 3.67
N VAL A 94 -5.88 -8.39 4.06
CA VAL A 94 -5.29 -7.39 3.18
C VAL A 94 -3.79 -7.53 3.26
N ARG A 95 -3.16 -7.78 2.12
CA ARG A 95 -1.69 -7.78 2.00
C ARG A 95 -1.27 -6.68 1.04
N TRP A 96 -0.25 -5.94 1.43
CA TRP A 96 0.38 -4.89 0.64
C TRP A 96 1.89 -5.12 0.60
N HIS A 97 2.44 -5.13 -0.60
CA HIS A 97 3.88 -5.21 -0.82
C HIS A 97 4.39 -3.81 -1.14
N GLY A 98 4.84 -3.10 -0.11
CA GLY A 98 5.24 -1.70 -0.22
C GLY A 98 6.74 -1.51 -0.40
N ILE A 99 7.14 -0.29 -0.80
CA ILE A 99 8.55 0.08 -1.04
C ILE A 99 9.41 -0.10 0.23
N ARG A 100 8.82 0.12 1.41
CA ARG A 100 9.50 -0.07 2.72
C ARG A 100 9.24 -1.44 3.37
N GLY A 101 8.62 -2.35 2.66
CA GLY A 101 8.31 -3.70 3.13
C GLY A 101 6.83 -4.01 3.20
N ASP A 102 6.55 -5.26 3.56
CA ASP A 102 5.22 -5.85 3.53
C ASP A 102 4.37 -5.36 4.70
N ARG A 103 3.09 -5.08 4.43
CA ARG A 103 2.08 -4.76 5.44
C ARG A 103 0.92 -5.73 5.30
N GLU A 104 0.49 -6.28 6.44
CA GLU A 104 -0.65 -7.19 6.51
C GLU A 104 -1.66 -6.65 7.53
N LEU A 105 -2.93 -6.66 7.14
CA LEU A 105 -4.06 -6.37 8.01
C LEU A 105 -5.01 -7.55 7.91
N SER A 106 -5.40 -8.12 9.05
CA SER A 106 -6.33 -9.24 9.06
C SER A 106 -7.41 -9.07 10.10
N PHE A 107 -8.65 -9.35 9.71
CA PHE A 107 -9.81 -9.34 10.59
C PHE A 107 -10.41 -10.74 10.65
N ILE A 108 -10.86 -11.14 11.83
CA ILE A 108 -11.55 -12.41 12.03
C ILE A 108 -12.98 -12.06 12.44
N GLU A 109 -13.95 -12.54 11.67
CA GLU A 109 -15.37 -12.31 11.94
C GLU A 109 -16.11 -13.66 11.99
N PRO A 110 -17.09 -13.84 12.89
CA PRO A 110 -17.91 -15.03 12.94
C PRO A 110 -18.54 -15.29 11.56
N ALA A 111 -18.40 -16.52 11.07
CA ALA A 111 -18.94 -16.93 9.79
C ALA A 111 -20.47 -16.76 9.83
N PRO A 112 -21.09 -16.32 8.73
CA PRO A 112 -22.54 -16.25 8.70
C PRO A 112 -23.12 -17.62 9.04
N GLU A 113 -24.11 -17.63 9.93
CA GLU A 113 -24.97 -18.80 10.10
C GLU A 113 -25.52 -19.13 8.71
N ARG A 114 -25.20 -20.34 8.21
CA ARG A 114 -25.87 -20.85 7.02
C ARG A 114 -27.36 -20.82 7.35
N ARG A 115 -28.12 -19.88 6.76
CA ARG A 115 -29.56 -20.06 6.61
C ARG A 115 -29.71 -21.27 5.73
N ILE A 116 -29.84 -22.44 6.35
CA ILE A 116 -30.31 -23.65 5.68
C ILE A 116 -31.68 -23.24 5.14
N PRO A 117 -31.91 -23.23 3.82
CA PRO A 117 -33.27 -23.10 3.32
C PRO A 117 -34.02 -24.30 3.92
N ARG A 118 -34.95 -24.01 4.84
CA ARG A 118 -36.02 -24.95 5.09
C ARG A 118 -36.93 -24.83 3.88
N GLU A 119 -37.20 -26.00 3.30
CA GLU A 119 -38.05 -26.29 2.12
C GLU A 119 -37.30 -26.46 0.80
#